data_AF-A0AAJ2RDA8-F1
#
_entry.id   AF-A0AAJ2RDA8-F1
#
_cell.length_a   1.000
_cell.length_b   1.000
_cell.length_c   1.000
_cell.angle_alpha   90.00
_cell.angle_beta   90.00
_cell.angle_gamma   90.00
#
_symmetry.space_group_name_H-M   'P 1'
#
loop_
_entity.id
_entity.type
_entity.pdbx_description
1 polymer ?
#
loop_
_entity_poly.entity_id
_entity_poly.type
_entity_poly.pdbx_seq_one_letter_code
_entity_poly.pdbx_strand_id
1 'polypeptide(L)'
;MLDKISHIARLINKGYKLPHDVEVVAYKIYDLSQCIDFIYNDIVKSFIHSVMNSKYNNIIEITYNYMNRLVYSDNLLYEEFLKVIHLFDSINIFVFLGLKGPAGLIEKADADMLFFLKKHSKWSEILTSGYIENKKWWQRVVY
;
A
#
# COMPACT_ATOMS: atom_id res chain seq x y z
N MET A 1 14.24 17.26 8.12
CA MET A 1 14.18 16.53 6.82
C MET A 1 15.21 15.40 6.80
N LEU A 2 16.49 15.71 7.01
CA LEU A 2 17.54 14.71 7.25
C LEU A 2 17.14 13.68 8.33
N ASP A 3 16.53 14.12 9.43
CA ASP A 3 16.08 13.20 10.49
C ASP A 3 15.05 12.16 10.02
N LYS A 4 14.16 12.54 9.08
CA LYS A 4 13.16 11.61 8.51
C LYS A 4 13.85 10.55 7.64
N ILE A 5 14.80 10.97 6.81
CA ILE A 5 15.61 10.10 5.94
C ILE A 5 16.45 9.15 6.78
N SER A 6 17.18 9.66 7.78
CA SER A 6 17.97 8.85 8.71
C SER A 6 17.10 7.86 9.49
N HIS A 7 15.89 8.26 9.88
CA HIS A 7 14.93 7.37 10.51
C HIS A 7 14.49 6.24 9.58
N ILE A 8 14.14 6.53 8.32
CA ILE A 8 13.77 5.52 7.31
C ILE A 8 14.93 4.55 7.08
N ALA A 9 16.15 5.06 6.89
CA ALA A 9 17.35 4.24 6.70
C ALA A 9 17.57 3.29 7.89
N ARG A 10 17.37 3.77 9.13
CA ARG A 10 17.46 2.93 10.33
C ARG A 10 16.40 1.82 10.35
N LEU A 11 15.17 2.11 9.91
CA LEU A 11 14.11 1.10 9.81
C LEU A 11 14.46 0.03 8.77
N ILE A 12 14.96 0.43 7.60
CA ILE A 12 15.43 -0.49 6.55
C ILE A 12 16.53 -1.41 7.09
N ASN A 13 17.53 -0.84 7.77
CA ASN A 13 18.67 -1.59 8.32
C ASN A 13 18.28 -2.54 9.47
N LYS A 14 17.23 -2.21 10.23
CA LYS A 14 16.68 -3.09 11.27
C LYS A 14 16.08 -4.37 10.68
N GLY A 15 15.68 -4.34 9.41
CA GLY A 15 14.97 -5.44 8.75
C GLY A 15 13.54 -5.61 9.25
N TYR A 16 12.85 -6.60 8.68
CA TYR A 16 11.41 -6.77 8.83
C TYR A 16 11.07 -8.02 9.65
N LYS A 17 10.35 -7.86 10.75
CA LYS A 17 9.83 -8.97 11.55
C LYS A 17 8.46 -9.41 11.04
N LEU A 18 7.63 -8.48 10.59
CA LEU A 18 6.26 -8.67 10.10
C LEU A 18 6.04 -7.99 8.73
N PRO A 19 5.05 -8.42 7.91
CA PRO A 19 4.68 -7.71 6.68
C PRO A 19 4.39 -6.22 6.92
N HIS A 20 3.77 -5.91 8.07
CA HIS A 20 3.47 -4.55 8.48
C HIS A 20 4.72 -3.66 8.62
N ASP A 21 5.88 -4.21 8.97
CA ASP A 21 7.11 -3.42 9.02
C ASP A 21 7.50 -2.88 7.63
N VAL A 22 7.24 -3.66 6.57
CA VAL A 22 7.45 -3.25 5.18
C VAL A 22 6.46 -2.15 4.78
N GLU A 23 5.17 -2.31 5.14
CA GLU A 23 4.13 -1.30 4.92
C GLU A 23 4.52 0.05 5.57
N VAL A 24 4.96 0.03 6.83
CA VAL A 24 5.35 1.24 7.57
C VAL A 24 6.50 1.98 6.88
N VAL A 25 7.52 1.24 6.42
CA VAL A 25 8.66 1.85 5.72
C VAL A 25 8.22 2.41 4.37
N ALA A 26 7.47 1.63 3.60
CA ALA A 26 6.96 2.05 2.29
C ALA A 26 6.10 3.32 2.39
N TYR A 27 5.18 3.36 3.35
CA TYR A 27 4.33 4.53 3.57
C TYR A 27 5.15 5.77 3.94
N LYS A 28 6.17 5.64 4.80
CA LYS A 28 7.05 6.76 5.16
C LYS A 28 7.85 7.29 3.95
N ILE A 29 8.29 6.41 3.06
CA ILE A 29 8.97 6.80 1.81
C ILE A 29 7.99 7.51 0.88
N TYR A 30 6.78 6.96 0.73
CA TYR A 30 5.73 7.55 -0.09
C TYR A 30 5.30 8.94 0.42
N ASP A 31 5.01 9.10 1.71
CA ASP A 31 4.68 10.38 2.34
C ASP A 31 5.75 11.44 2.10
N LEU A 32 7.03 11.04 2.26
CA LEU A 32 8.16 11.94 1.98
C LEU A 32 8.21 12.37 0.51
N SER A 33 7.87 11.47 -0.42
CA SER A 33 7.85 11.77 -1.86
C SER A 33 6.73 12.73 -2.27
N GLN A 34 5.66 12.87 -1.49
CA GLN A 34 4.59 13.83 -1.76
C GLN A 34 4.98 15.28 -1.42
N CYS A 35 6.00 15.48 -0.58
CA CYS A 35 6.41 16.80 -0.10
C CYS A 35 7.60 17.40 -0.88
N ILE A 36 8.27 16.63 -1.74
CA ILE A 36 9.56 17.01 -2.35
C ILE A 36 9.65 16.43 -3.76
N ASP A 37 9.96 17.26 -4.75
CA ASP A 37 10.15 16.84 -6.15
C ASP A 37 11.38 15.93 -6.39
N PHE A 38 12.27 15.80 -5.39
CA PHE A 38 13.46 14.96 -5.47
C PHE A 38 13.27 13.69 -4.64
N ILE A 39 12.86 12.62 -5.31
CA ILE A 39 12.89 11.28 -4.74
C ILE A 39 14.35 10.94 -4.45
N TYR A 40 14.66 10.62 -3.18
CA TYR A 40 15.94 10.03 -2.82
C TYR A 40 16.00 8.61 -3.40
N ASN A 41 16.41 8.53 -4.66
CA ASN A 41 16.57 7.28 -5.40
C ASN A 41 17.35 6.24 -4.59
N ASP A 42 18.30 6.68 -3.77
CA ASP A 42 19.10 5.80 -2.91
C ASP A 42 18.26 5.15 -1.81
N ILE A 43 17.38 5.90 -1.13
CA ILE A 43 16.49 5.33 -0.10
C ILE A 43 15.52 4.32 -0.71
N VAL A 44 14.97 4.63 -1.89
CA VAL A 44 14.05 3.74 -2.60
C VAL A 44 14.78 2.47 -3.03
N LYS A 45 15.98 2.59 -3.60
CA LYS A 45 16.83 1.44 -3.96
C LYS A 45 17.19 0.59 -2.75
N SER A 46 17.60 1.21 -1.64
CA SER A 46 17.89 0.51 -0.38
C SER A 46 16.66 -0.22 0.16
N PHE A 47 15.49 0.41 0.10
CA PHE A 47 14.22 -0.21 0.49
C PHE A 47 13.91 -1.43 -0.37
N ILE A 48 13.91 -1.30 -1.70
CA ILE A 48 13.67 -2.41 -2.64
C ILE A 48 14.64 -3.55 -2.36
N HIS A 49 15.94 -3.25 -2.28
CA HIS A 49 16.97 -4.25 -2.02
C HIS A 49 16.75 -4.98 -0.69
N SER A 50 16.39 -4.25 0.36
CA SER A 50 16.09 -4.84 1.67
C SER A 50 14.87 -5.76 1.62
N VAL A 51 13.79 -5.37 0.93
CA VAL A 51 12.59 -6.21 0.78
C VAL A 51 12.92 -7.48 -0.02
N MET A 52 13.64 -7.36 -1.14
CA MET A 52 14.01 -8.51 -1.99
C MET A 52 14.88 -9.55 -1.30
N ASN A 53 15.73 -9.12 -0.36
CA ASN A 53 16.56 -10.03 0.43
C ASN A 53 15.91 -10.48 1.75
N SER A 54 14.65 -10.12 1.99
CA SER A 54 13.91 -10.52 3.18
C SER A 54 12.98 -11.70 2.90
N LYS A 55 12.41 -12.29 3.97
CA LYS A 55 11.32 -13.28 3.88
C LYS A 55 10.01 -12.73 3.31
N TYR A 56 9.92 -11.42 3.07
CA TYR A 56 8.76 -10.73 2.50
C TYR A 56 9.03 -10.24 1.07
N ASN A 57 9.87 -10.94 0.32
CA ASN A 57 10.18 -10.61 -1.07
C ASN A 57 8.94 -10.65 -1.99
N ASN A 58 7.85 -11.30 -1.59
CA ASN A 58 6.56 -11.32 -2.25
C ASN A 58 5.48 -10.49 -1.49
N ILE A 59 5.88 -9.41 -0.80
CA ILE A 59 4.99 -8.59 0.04
C ILE A 59 3.71 -8.14 -0.67
N ILE A 60 3.78 -7.82 -1.97
CA ILE A 60 2.61 -7.40 -2.76
C ILE A 60 1.56 -8.53 -2.81
N GLU A 61 2.00 -9.76 -3.07
CA GLU A 61 1.11 -10.94 -3.12
C GLU A 61 0.55 -11.27 -1.73
N ILE A 62 1.38 -11.21 -0.68
CA ILE A 62 0.94 -11.40 0.71
C ILE A 62 -0.17 -10.40 1.06
N THR A 63 0.04 -9.13 0.73
CA THR A 63 -0.89 -8.03 1.04
C THR A 63 -2.20 -8.20 0.26
N TYR A 64 -2.11 -8.52 -1.04
CA TYR A 64 -3.27 -8.79 -1.88
C TYR A 64 -4.08 -9.99 -1.40
N ASN A 65 -3.44 -11.11 -1.07
CA ASN A 65 -4.13 -12.29 -0.57
C ASN A 65 -4.90 -12.00 0.72
N TYR A 66 -4.36 -11.15 1.60
CA TYR A 66 -5.08 -10.73 2.79
C TYR A 66 -6.24 -9.79 2.47
N MET A 67 -6.03 -8.80 1.59
CA MET A 67 -7.09 -7.91 1.11
C MET A 67 -8.25 -8.70 0.49
N ASN A 68 -7.96 -9.63 -0.42
CA ASN A 68 -8.94 -10.45 -1.12
C ASN A 68 -9.82 -11.27 -0.16
N ARG A 69 -9.22 -11.87 0.88
CA ARG A 69 -9.98 -12.58 1.92
C ARG A 69 -10.99 -11.69 2.63
N LEU A 70 -10.61 -10.44 2.92
CA LEU A 70 -11.51 -9.48 3.56
C LEU A 70 -12.59 -9.00 2.58
N VAL A 71 -12.24 -8.72 1.32
CA VAL A 71 -13.20 -8.30 0.27
C VAL A 71 -14.38 -9.26 0.15
N TYR A 72 -14.11 -10.56 0.23
CA TYR A 72 -15.11 -11.62 0.10
C TYR A 72 -15.64 -12.15 1.44
N SER A 73 -15.39 -11.46 2.56
CA SER A 73 -15.99 -11.80 3.86
C SER A 73 -17.49 -11.47 3.89
N ASP A 74 -18.28 -12.33 4.54
CA ASP A 74 -19.74 -12.19 4.61
C ASP A 74 -20.20 -11.22 5.73
N ASN A 75 -19.41 -11.05 6.79
CA ASN A 75 -19.75 -10.23 7.96
C ASN A 75 -18.61 -9.29 8.33
N LEU A 76 -18.34 -8.35 7.43
CA LEU A 76 -17.25 -7.41 7.59
C LEU A 76 -17.62 -6.31 8.60
N LEU A 77 -16.74 -6.04 9.57
CA LEU A 77 -16.83 -4.88 10.46
C LEU A 77 -16.35 -3.60 9.75
N TYR A 78 -16.71 -2.42 10.27
CA TYR A 78 -16.27 -1.16 9.68
C TYR A 78 -14.75 -0.97 9.76
N GLU A 79 -14.10 -1.45 10.81
CA GLU A 79 -12.65 -1.43 10.96
C GLU A 79 -11.97 -2.30 9.89
N GLU A 80 -12.57 -3.42 9.54
CA GLU A 80 -12.12 -4.30 8.46
C GLU A 80 -12.36 -3.66 7.09
N PHE A 81 -13.43 -2.87 6.93
CA PHE A 81 -13.64 -2.06 5.75
C PHE A 81 -12.49 -1.08 5.55
N LEU A 82 -12.14 -0.30 6.58
CA LEU A 82 -11.00 0.60 6.54
C LEU A 82 -9.67 -0.15 6.30
N LYS A 83 -9.55 -1.37 6.83
CA LYS A 83 -8.36 -2.20 6.58
C LYS A 83 -8.24 -2.60 5.12
N VAL A 84 -9.32 -2.94 4.42
CA VAL A 84 -9.30 -3.24 2.98
C VAL A 84 -8.82 -2.04 2.17
N ILE A 85 -9.35 -0.84 2.46
CA ILE A 85 -8.93 0.42 1.84
C ILE A 85 -7.42 0.66 2.04
N HIS A 86 -6.94 0.45 3.27
CA HIS A 86 -5.53 0.59 3.60
C HIS A 86 -4.63 -0.44 2.88
N LEU A 87 -5.07 -1.70 2.77
CA LEU A 87 -4.31 -2.74 2.07
C LEU A 87 -4.20 -2.44 0.57
N PHE A 88 -5.25 -1.89 -0.03
CA PHE A 88 -5.22 -1.44 -1.42
C PHE A 88 -4.24 -0.29 -1.64
N ASP A 89 -4.21 0.68 -0.72
CA ASP A 89 -3.18 1.72 -0.73
C ASP A 89 -1.77 1.12 -0.63
N SER A 90 -1.55 0.17 0.30
CA SER A 90 -0.25 -0.46 0.49
C SER A 90 0.25 -1.17 -0.77
N ILE A 91 -0.62 -1.93 -1.45
CA ILE A 91 -0.29 -2.59 -2.74
C ILE A 91 0.17 -1.54 -3.77
N ASN A 92 -0.58 -0.46 -3.92
CA ASN A 92 -0.27 0.58 -4.88
C ASN A 92 0.99 1.37 -4.53
N ILE A 93 1.23 1.62 -3.24
CA ILE A 93 2.47 2.26 -2.76
C ILE A 93 3.67 1.36 -3.05
N PHE A 94 3.58 0.06 -2.81
CA PHE A 94 4.68 -0.86 -3.13
C PHE A 94 5.04 -0.81 -4.62
N VAL A 95 4.04 -0.84 -5.50
CA VAL A 95 4.24 -0.75 -6.95
C VAL A 95 4.78 0.63 -7.36
N PHE A 96 4.26 1.70 -6.78
CA PHE A 96 4.76 3.07 -6.99
C PHE A 96 6.25 3.20 -6.63
N LEU A 97 6.68 2.55 -5.54
CA LEU A 97 8.08 2.52 -5.11
C LEU A 97 8.95 1.56 -5.93
N GLY A 98 8.40 0.85 -6.91
CA GLY A 98 9.15 -0.01 -7.83
C GLY A 98 9.30 -1.47 -7.39
N LEU A 99 8.56 -1.92 -6.37
CA LEU A 99 8.46 -3.36 -6.08
C LEU A 99 7.64 -4.05 -7.17
N LYS A 100 8.14 -5.20 -7.64
CA LYS A 100 7.47 -5.99 -8.69
C LYS A 100 6.55 -7.02 -8.05
N GLY A 101 5.25 -6.91 -8.35
CA GLY A 101 4.27 -7.94 -8.03
C GLY A 101 4.11 -8.96 -9.17
N PRO A 102 3.34 -10.03 -8.94
CA PRO A 102 2.85 -10.90 -10.00
C PRO A 102 2.17 -10.12 -11.13
N ALA A 103 2.33 -10.61 -12.37
CA ALA A 103 1.67 -10.02 -13.52
C ALA A 103 0.13 -10.01 -13.35
N GLY A 104 -0.52 -8.91 -13.71
CA GLY A 104 -1.97 -8.77 -13.62
C GLY A 104 -2.51 -8.49 -12.21
N LEU A 105 -1.66 -8.35 -11.18
CA LEU A 105 -2.13 -8.20 -9.80
C LEU A 105 -2.82 -6.85 -9.56
N ILE A 106 -2.36 -5.76 -10.19
CA ILE A 106 -3.00 -4.45 -10.04
C ILE A 106 -4.41 -4.48 -10.64
N GLU A 107 -4.57 -5.07 -11.81
CA GLU A 107 -5.86 -5.22 -12.47
C GLU A 107 -6.84 -6.05 -11.63
N LYS A 108 -6.35 -7.12 -11.00
CA LYS A 108 -7.14 -7.92 -10.04
C LYS A 108 -7.52 -7.11 -8.80
N ALA A 109 -6.56 -6.40 -8.21
CA ALA A 109 -6.79 -5.58 -7.01
C ALA A 109 -7.80 -4.46 -7.29
N ASP A 110 -7.74 -3.84 -8.46
CA ASP A 110 -8.69 -2.81 -8.88
C ASP A 110 -10.11 -3.39 -9.07
N ALA A 111 -10.23 -4.56 -9.71
CA ALA A 111 -11.51 -5.24 -9.88
C ALA A 111 -12.14 -5.65 -8.54
N ASP A 112 -11.33 -6.20 -7.63
CA ASP A 112 -11.77 -6.58 -6.29
C ASP A 112 -12.21 -5.34 -5.48
N MET A 113 -11.47 -4.24 -5.57
CA MET A 113 -11.82 -2.98 -4.89
C MET A 113 -13.11 -2.38 -5.45
N LEU A 114 -13.30 -2.37 -6.77
CA LEU A 114 -14.54 -1.93 -7.41
C LEU A 114 -15.75 -2.74 -6.92
N PHE A 115 -15.61 -4.06 -6.85
CA PHE A 115 -16.65 -4.93 -6.30
C PHE A 115 -16.91 -4.62 -4.83
N PHE A 116 -15.85 -4.48 -4.03
CA PHE A 116 -15.94 -4.22 -2.60
C PHE A 116 -16.65 -2.91 -2.29
N LEU A 117 -16.29 -1.82 -2.96
CA LEU A 117 -16.91 -0.51 -2.78
C LEU A 117 -18.40 -0.53 -3.14
N LYS A 118 -18.78 -1.27 -4.20
CA LYS A 118 -20.19 -1.45 -4.58
C LYS A 118 -20.97 -2.26 -3.54
N LYS A 119 -20.39 -3.35 -3.03
CA LYS A 119 -20.98 -4.19 -1.98
C LYS A 119 -21.24 -3.39 -0.70
N HIS A 120 -20.32 -2.48 -0.35
CA HIS A 120 -20.37 -1.67 0.86
C HIS A 120 -20.69 -0.19 0.60
N SER A 121 -21.61 0.09 -0.34
CA SER A 121 -21.90 1.45 -0.84
C SER A 121 -22.12 2.50 0.25
N LYS A 122 -22.86 2.14 1.33
CA LYS A 122 -23.10 3.04 2.47
C LYS A 122 -21.82 3.54 3.14
N TRP A 123 -20.80 2.70 3.25
CA TRP A 123 -19.49 3.08 3.81
C TRP A 123 -18.62 3.76 2.76
N SER A 124 -18.74 3.35 1.50
CA SER A 124 -18.05 3.95 0.36
C SER A 124 -18.47 5.40 0.10
N GLU A 125 -19.71 5.78 0.38
CA GLU A 125 -20.18 7.17 0.29
C GLU A 125 -19.54 8.08 1.36
N ILE A 126 -19.16 7.51 2.51
CA ILE A 126 -18.53 8.23 3.63
C ILE A 126 -17.02 8.38 3.40
N LEU A 127 -16.44 7.59 2.51
CA LEU A 127 -15.04 7.69 2.09
C LEU A 127 -14.82 9.08 1.47
N THR A 128 -14.23 9.98 2.27
CA THR A 128 -14.14 11.40 1.93
C THR A 128 -13.23 11.60 0.74
N SER A 129 -13.61 12.53 -0.14
CA SER A 129 -12.79 12.96 -1.29
C SER A 129 -11.35 13.24 -0.87
N GLY A 130 -11.12 13.83 0.31
CA GLY A 130 -9.79 14.15 0.82
C GLY A 130 -8.86 12.96 1.13
N TYR A 131 -9.38 11.78 1.51
CA TYR A 131 -8.53 10.58 1.73
C TYR A 131 -7.95 10.04 0.41
N ILE A 132 -8.63 10.35 -0.68
CA ILE A 132 -8.51 9.69 -1.98
C ILE A 132 -7.94 10.66 -3.05
N GLU A 133 -8.18 11.97 -2.89
CA GLU A 133 -8.01 13.03 -3.90
C GLU A 133 -6.62 13.07 -4.54
N ASN A 134 -5.58 12.80 -3.75
CA ASN A 134 -4.19 12.97 -4.17
C ASN A 134 -3.52 11.66 -4.60
N LYS A 135 -4.27 10.55 -4.63
CA LYS A 135 -3.75 9.22 -4.92
C LYS A 135 -4.25 8.73 -6.27
N LYS A 136 -3.39 8.82 -7.29
CA LYS A 136 -3.69 8.47 -8.69
C LYS A 136 -4.34 7.08 -8.87
N TRP A 137 -4.00 6.11 -8.04
CA TRP A 137 -4.56 4.76 -8.17
C TRP A 137 -6.04 4.67 -7.85
N TRP A 138 -6.56 5.53 -6.99
CA TRP A 138 -8.00 5.55 -6.72
C TRP A 138 -8.82 6.10 -7.89
N GLN A 139 -8.20 6.86 -8.79
CA GLN A 139 -8.85 7.29 -10.02
C GLN A 139 -9.26 6.11 -10.91
N ARG A 140 -8.64 4.93 -10.72
CA ARG A 140 -8.97 3.70 -11.47
C ARG A 140 -10.22 2.98 -10.95
N VAL A 141 -10.69 3.30 -9.75
CA VAL A 141 -11.76 2.53 -9.08
C VAL A 141 -12.92 3.38 -8.55
N VAL A 142 -12.80 4.71 -8.52
CA VAL A 142 -13.85 5.63 -8.02
C VAL A 142 -14.49 6.47 -9.14
N TYR A 143 -13.95 6.45 -10.36
CA TYR A 143 -14.49 7.14 -11.53
C TYR A 143 -14.99 6.17 -12.60
#